data_AF-A0A7S0AUE8-F1
#
_entry.id   AF-A0A7S0AUE8-F1
#
_cell.length_a   1.000
_cell.length_b   1.000
_cell.length_c   1.000
_cell.angle_alpha   90.00
_cell.angle_beta   90.00
_cell.angle_gamma   90.00
#
_symmetry.space_group_name_H-M   'P 1'
#
loop_
_entity.id
_entity.type
_entity.pdbx_description
1 polymer ?
#
loop_
_entity_poly.entity_id
_entity_poly.type
_entity_poly.pdbx_seq_one_letter_code
_entity_poly.pdbx_strand_id
1 'polypeptide(L)'
;KGLTCPSIEYHSFVKRLATWLDEDGESLEGGIAQTSSAVALSRLQLVVEADQACRRARLNKDGSMRVGSGMDGRAIINSISRLSKEARERTAERKKEVARAKEIIALTRNHLGLSRVYHEAKSTVTLPETVESLMRLLKIDSLHNQDALKLAGQSLGITGRGHFVHLADDGSIVVPHDWT
;
A
#
# COMPACT_ATOMS: atom_id res chain seq x y z
N LYS A 1 9.37 9.17 4.83
CA LYS A 1 9.93 9.89 3.66
C LYS A 1 11.17 9.11 3.22
N GLY A 2 11.12 8.45 2.06
CA GLY A 2 12.30 7.81 1.48
C GLY A 2 13.22 8.87 0.88
N LEU A 3 14.52 8.70 0.98
CA LEU A 3 15.47 9.56 0.28
C LEU A 3 15.56 9.02 -1.15
N THR A 4 15.00 9.78 -2.09
CA THR A 4 14.97 9.44 -3.52
C THR A 4 16.40 9.36 -4.06
N CYS A 5 16.75 8.25 -4.72
CA CYS A 5 18.00 8.18 -5.47
C CYS A 5 17.92 9.06 -6.73
N PRO A 6 19.05 9.67 -7.18
CA PRO A 6 19.13 10.31 -8.49
C PRO A 6 18.80 9.31 -9.62
N SER A 7 18.15 9.77 -10.69
CA SER A 7 17.73 8.90 -11.81
C SER A 7 18.89 8.15 -12.46
N ILE A 8 20.08 8.76 -12.52
CA ILE A 8 21.28 8.12 -13.07
C ILE A 8 21.78 6.96 -12.21
N GLU A 9 21.70 7.08 -10.89
CA GLU A 9 22.05 6.01 -9.96
C GLU A 9 21.05 4.87 -10.04
N TYR A 10 19.75 5.19 -10.10
CA TYR A 10 18.70 4.21 -10.29
C TYR A 10 18.92 3.39 -11.56
N HIS A 11 19.15 4.06 -12.70
CA HIS A 11 19.40 3.40 -13.98
C HIS A 11 20.64 2.50 -13.94
N SER A 12 21.73 3.00 -13.36
CA SER A 12 22.98 2.24 -13.21
C SER A 12 22.81 1.05 -12.27
N PHE A 13 21.99 1.18 -11.22
CA PHE A 13 21.62 0.08 -10.35
C PHE A 13 20.82 -0.99 -11.11
N VAL A 14 19.78 -0.60 -11.86
CA VAL A 14 18.95 -1.54 -12.62
C VAL A 14 19.77 -2.30 -13.65
N LYS A 15 20.69 -1.62 -14.37
CA LYS A 15 21.61 -2.28 -15.31
C LYS A 15 22.50 -3.32 -14.62
N ARG A 16 23.16 -2.94 -13.52
CA ARG A 16 24.02 -3.88 -12.78
C ARG A 16 23.22 -5.05 -12.22
N LEU A 17 22.02 -4.80 -11.70
CA LEU A 17 21.14 -5.84 -11.18
C LEU A 17 20.74 -6.84 -12.27
N ALA A 18 20.43 -6.37 -13.48
CA ALA A 18 20.15 -7.26 -14.61
C ALA A 18 21.36 -8.17 -14.90
N THR A 19 22.56 -7.58 -15.01
CA THR A 19 23.80 -8.34 -15.25
C THR A 19 24.05 -9.39 -14.16
N TRP A 20 23.88 -9.03 -12.89
CA TRP A 20 24.09 -9.98 -11.78
C TRP A 20 23.08 -11.13 -11.76
N LEU A 21 21.84 -10.89 -12.19
CA LEU A 21 20.82 -11.93 -12.28
C LEU A 21 21.10 -12.91 -13.42
N ASP A 22 21.69 -12.43 -14.53
CA ASP A 22 22.09 -13.27 -15.66
C ASP A 22 23.32 -14.13 -15.27
N GLU A 23 24.34 -13.53 -14.63
CA GLU A 23 25.56 -14.22 -14.19
C GLU A 23 25.30 -15.32 -13.13
N ASP A 24 24.41 -15.07 -12.17
CA ASP A 24 24.02 -16.07 -11.15
C ASP A 24 23.15 -17.18 -11.76
N GLY A 25 22.47 -16.87 -12.87
CA GLY A 25 21.68 -17.82 -13.66
C GLY A 25 22.52 -18.87 -14.37
N GLU A 26 23.67 -18.49 -14.94
CA GLU A 26 24.59 -19.40 -15.63
C GLU A 26 25.42 -20.27 -14.66
N SER A 27 25.61 -19.82 -13.41
CA SER A 27 26.33 -20.59 -12.38
C SER A 27 25.47 -21.68 -11.70
N LEU A 28 24.17 -21.75 -12.04
CA LEU A 28 23.19 -22.67 -11.47
C LEU A 28 22.69 -23.73 -12.48
N GLU A 29 23.51 -24.13 -13.46
CA GLU A 29 23.29 -25.30 -14.33
C GLU A 29 23.37 -26.66 -13.59
N GLY A 30 22.93 -26.69 -12.33
CA GLY A 30 22.82 -27.87 -11.48
C GLY A 30 21.43 -28.12 -10.89
N GLY A 31 20.39 -27.33 -11.19
CA GLY A 31 19.08 -27.76 -10.68
C GLY A 31 17.83 -26.88 -10.73
N ILE A 32 17.78 -25.73 -11.40
CA ILE A 32 16.48 -25.03 -11.53
C ILE A 32 16.32 -24.49 -12.95
N ALA A 33 15.50 -25.21 -13.72
CA ALA A 33 14.96 -24.82 -15.00
C ALA A 33 14.43 -23.37 -14.95
N GLN A 34 15.14 -22.46 -15.61
CA GLN A 34 14.66 -21.12 -15.86
C GLN A 34 13.54 -21.14 -16.92
N THR A 35 12.63 -20.16 -16.80
CA THR A 35 11.74 -19.59 -17.84
C THR A 35 10.25 -19.95 -17.94
N SER A 36 9.64 -20.70 -17.01
CA SER A 36 8.14 -20.80 -16.98
C SER A 36 7.46 -20.62 -15.61
N SER A 37 8.22 -20.53 -14.51
CA SER A 37 7.66 -20.41 -13.15
C SER A 37 7.39 -18.95 -12.69
N ALA A 38 7.84 -17.95 -13.43
CA ALA A 38 7.65 -16.54 -13.06
C ALA A 38 6.17 -16.11 -12.97
N VAL A 39 5.26 -16.87 -13.60
CA VAL A 39 3.81 -16.64 -13.53
C VAL A 39 3.21 -17.13 -12.21
N ALA A 40 3.83 -18.09 -11.53
CA ALA A 40 3.31 -18.69 -10.29
C ALA A 40 3.77 -17.97 -9.01
N LEU A 41 4.90 -17.25 -9.05
CA LEU A 41 5.43 -16.53 -7.88
C LEU A 41 4.99 -15.06 -7.89
N SER A 42 4.44 -14.60 -6.76
CA SER A 42 4.11 -13.20 -6.58
C SER A 42 5.36 -12.32 -6.74
N ARG A 43 5.22 -11.27 -7.56
CA ARG A 43 6.28 -10.29 -7.85
C ARG A 43 6.77 -9.62 -6.57
N LEU A 44 8.09 -9.45 -6.45
CA LEU A 44 8.71 -8.67 -5.38
C LEU A 44 8.84 -7.22 -5.82
N GLN A 45 8.59 -6.29 -4.90
CA GLN A 45 8.77 -4.86 -5.15
C GLN A 45 10.06 -4.38 -4.47
N LEU A 46 11.03 -3.93 -5.27
CA LEU A 46 12.26 -3.30 -4.80
C LEU A 46 12.11 -1.77 -4.84
N VAL A 47 12.46 -1.11 -3.74
CA VAL A 47 12.55 0.34 -3.62
C VAL A 47 14.03 0.70 -3.51
N VAL A 48 14.55 1.34 -4.54
CA VAL A 48 15.96 1.74 -4.60
C VAL A 48 16.09 3.14 -4.00
N GLU A 49 16.95 3.26 -3.01
CA GLU A 49 17.26 4.53 -2.35
C GLU A 49 18.73 4.90 -2.54
N ALA A 50 19.06 6.17 -2.29
CA ALA A 50 20.44 6.61 -2.30
C ALA A 50 21.28 5.79 -1.30
N ASP A 51 22.54 5.55 -1.63
CA ASP A 51 23.46 4.74 -0.81
C ASP A 51 23.55 5.21 0.65
N GLN A 52 23.57 6.54 0.86
CA GLN A 52 23.59 7.15 2.19
C GLN A 52 22.35 6.84 3.03
N ALA A 53 21.21 6.58 2.38
CA ALA A 53 19.93 6.33 3.03
C ALA A 53 19.72 4.87 3.41
N CYS A 54 20.32 3.94 2.66
CA CYS A 54 20.07 2.52 2.79
C CYS A 54 21.34 1.68 2.63
N ARG A 55 22.11 1.53 3.70
CA ARG A 55 23.34 0.70 3.69
C ARG A 55 23.08 -0.82 3.70
N ARG A 56 21.86 -1.24 4.04
CA ARG A 56 21.47 -2.65 4.16
C ARG A 56 20.03 -2.81 3.71
N ALA A 57 19.74 -3.91 3.02
CA ALA A 57 18.38 -4.21 2.60
C ALA A 57 17.43 -4.32 3.81
N ARG A 58 16.24 -3.74 3.70
CA ARG A 58 15.22 -3.74 4.76
C ARG A 58 13.84 -4.00 4.17
N LEU A 59 13.01 -4.73 4.92
CA LEU A 59 11.62 -4.98 4.55
C LEU A 59 10.69 -3.91 5.15
N ASN A 60 9.90 -3.26 4.31
CA ASN A 60 8.87 -2.32 4.74
C ASN A 60 7.61 -3.05 5.24
N LYS A 61 6.71 -2.30 5.87
CA LYS A 61 5.43 -2.82 6.37
C LYS A 61 4.49 -3.28 5.25
N ASP A 62 4.60 -2.69 4.07
CA ASP A 62 3.79 -3.01 2.88
C ASP A 62 4.31 -4.23 2.08
N GLY A 63 5.41 -4.83 2.52
CA GLY A 63 6.07 -5.95 1.83
C GLY A 63 7.08 -5.52 0.76
N SER A 64 7.27 -4.23 0.52
CA SER A 64 8.34 -3.75 -0.37
C SER A 64 9.72 -3.85 0.31
N MET A 65 10.75 -4.17 -0.47
CA MET A 65 12.13 -4.27 0.01
C MET A 65 12.93 -3.04 -0.40
N ARG A 66 13.48 -2.33 0.59
CA ARG A 66 14.39 -1.20 0.36
C ARG A 66 15.80 -1.71 0.17
N VAL A 67 16.49 -1.17 -0.83
CA VAL A 67 17.89 -1.45 -1.15
C VAL A 67 18.61 -0.15 -1.49
N GLY A 68 19.90 -0.05 -1.15
CA GLY A 68 20.73 1.10 -1.51
C GLY A 68 21.29 0.98 -2.92
N SER A 69 21.40 2.11 -3.63
CA SER A 69 21.98 2.18 -4.96
C SER A 69 23.44 1.72 -5.00
N GLY A 70 24.19 1.86 -3.91
CA GLY A 70 25.59 1.44 -3.78
C GLY A 70 25.80 0.00 -3.30
N MET A 71 24.73 -0.76 -3.00
CA MET A 71 24.87 -2.14 -2.53
C MET A 71 25.51 -3.05 -3.59
N ASP A 72 26.35 -3.98 -3.13
CA ASP A 72 26.94 -5.04 -3.95
C ASP A 72 25.87 -6.06 -4.40
N GLY A 73 26.06 -6.64 -5.59
CA GLY A 73 25.15 -7.60 -6.20
C GLY A 73 24.92 -8.82 -5.32
N ARG A 74 26.00 -9.41 -4.77
CA ARG A 74 25.89 -10.56 -3.86
C ARG A 74 25.10 -10.20 -2.61
N ALA A 75 25.30 -9.00 -2.06
CA ALA A 75 24.56 -8.53 -0.90
C ALA A 75 23.06 -8.36 -1.21
N ILE A 76 22.70 -7.90 -2.41
CA ILE A 76 21.32 -7.76 -2.87
C ILE A 76 20.68 -9.15 -3.07
N ILE A 77 21.33 -10.05 -3.81
CA ILE A 77 20.82 -11.40 -4.09
C ILE A 77 20.58 -12.16 -2.78
N ASN A 78 21.56 -12.15 -1.87
CA ASN A 78 21.42 -12.76 -0.54
C ASN A 78 20.26 -12.16 0.27
N SER A 79 20.08 -10.84 0.16
CA SER A 79 18.96 -10.16 0.83
C SER A 79 17.60 -10.54 0.22
N ILE A 80 17.52 -10.68 -1.11
CA ILE A 80 16.32 -11.13 -1.83
C ILE A 80 15.98 -12.55 -1.41
N SER A 81 16.93 -13.47 -1.48
CA SER A 81 16.75 -14.86 -1.06
C SER A 81 16.20 -14.95 0.37
N ARG A 82 16.84 -14.25 1.32
CA ARG A 82 16.44 -14.24 2.74
C ARG A 82 15.07 -13.61 3.01
N LEU A 83 14.74 -12.47 2.39
CA LEU A 83 13.56 -11.67 2.72
C LEU A 83 12.35 -11.93 1.81
N SER A 84 12.53 -12.64 0.69
CA SER A 84 11.50 -12.82 -0.33
C SER A 84 10.21 -13.47 0.19
N LYS A 85 10.32 -14.48 1.06
CA LYS A 85 9.15 -15.17 1.63
C LYS A 85 8.30 -14.20 2.45
N GLU A 86 8.92 -13.52 3.43
CA GLU A 86 8.25 -12.56 4.30
C GLU A 86 7.70 -11.36 3.51
N ALA A 87 8.42 -10.89 2.50
CA ALA A 87 7.97 -9.83 1.61
C ALA A 87 6.68 -10.18 0.87
N ARG A 88 6.60 -11.41 0.34
CA ARG A 88 5.40 -11.91 -0.36
C ARG A 88 4.23 -12.07 0.59
N GLU A 89 4.46 -12.60 1.79
CA GLU A 89 3.42 -12.75 2.82
C GLU A 89 2.84 -11.39 3.22
N ARG A 90 3.69 -10.40 3.53
CA ARG A 90 3.24 -9.03 3.84
C ARG A 90 2.50 -8.36 2.68
N THR A 91 2.99 -8.56 1.45
CA THR A 91 2.33 -8.03 0.25
C THR A 91 0.95 -8.66 0.05
N ALA A 92 0.83 -9.98 0.27
CA ALA A 92 -0.43 -10.69 0.16
C ALA A 92 -1.43 -10.22 1.22
N GLU A 93 -0.98 -10.07 2.47
CA GLU A 93 -1.82 -9.56 3.56
C GLU A 93 -2.29 -8.13 3.27
N ARG A 94 -1.36 -7.26 2.84
CA ARG A 94 -1.71 -5.88 2.47
C ARG A 94 -2.71 -5.82 1.33
N LYS A 95 -2.61 -6.71 0.33
CA LYS A 95 -3.60 -6.83 -0.75
C LYS A 95 -4.97 -7.23 -0.23
N LYS A 96 -5.05 -8.18 0.70
CA LYS A 96 -6.32 -8.59 1.34
C LYS A 96 -6.93 -7.43 2.13
N GLU A 97 -6.14 -6.70 2.92
CA GLU A 97 -6.61 -5.53 3.66
C GLU A 97 -7.18 -4.45 2.73
N VAL A 98 -6.47 -4.14 1.65
CA VAL A 98 -6.92 -3.14 0.67
C VAL A 98 -8.19 -3.60 -0.06
N ALA A 99 -8.29 -4.89 -0.38
CA ALA A 99 -9.51 -5.45 -0.98
C ALA A 99 -10.70 -5.33 -0.02
N ARG A 100 -10.54 -5.73 1.25
CA ARG A 100 -11.56 -5.59 2.29
C ARG A 100 -11.97 -4.13 2.50
N ALA A 101 -11.00 -3.21 2.51
CA ALA A 101 -11.30 -1.79 2.64
C ALA A 101 -12.13 -1.26 1.47
N LYS A 102 -11.82 -1.68 0.23
CA LYS A 102 -12.61 -1.33 -0.96
C LYS A 102 -14.03 -1.86 -0.87
N GLU A 103 -14.22 -3.08 -0.38
CA GLU A 103 -15.55 -3.67 -0.17
C GLU A 103 -16.36 -2.85 0.83
N ILE A 104 -15.77 -2.48 1.97
CA ILE A 104 -16.47 -1.68 3.00
C ILE A 104 -16.80 -0.27 2.47
N ILE A 105 -15.90 0.35 1.72
CA ILE A 105 -16.17 1.63 1.04
C ILE A 105 -17.34 1.50 0.07
N ALA A 106 -17.37 0.45 -0.75
CA ALA A 106 -18.45 0.21 -1.70
C ALA A 106 -19.79 -0.07 -1.01
N LEU A 107 -19.78 -0.88 0.05
CA LEU A 107 -20.95 -1.16 0.89
C LEU A 107 -21.49 0.13 1.51
N THR A 108 -20.62 0.95 2.11
CA THR A 108 -21.01 2.21 2.74
C THR A 108 -21.59 3.19 1.72
N ARG A 109 -20.96 3.29 0.55
CA ARG A 109 -21.45 4.13 -0.55
C ARG A 109 -22.86 3.71 -0.96
N ASN A 110 -23.08 2.42 -1.17
CA ASN A 110 -24.37 1.92 -1.63
C ASN A 110 -25.45 2.03 -0.55
N HIS A 111 -25.10 1.75 0.72
CA HIS A 111 -26.06 1.79 1.83
C HIS A 111 -26.53 3.21 2.15
N LEU A 112 -25.61 4.17 2.17
CA LEU A 112 -25.90 5.58 2.50
C LEU A 112 -26.26 6.43 1.25
N GLY A 113 -26.34 5.81 0.07
CA GLY A 113 -26.63 6.51 -1.19
C GLY A 113 -25.57 7.53 -1.63
N LEU A 114 -24.34 7.44 -1.12
CA LEU A 114 -23.28 8.42 -1.38
C LEU A 114 -22.84 8.37 -2.85
N SER A 115 -22.47 9.52 -3.41
CA SER A 115 -21.82 9.56 -4.74
C SER A 115 -20.38 9.04 -4.65
N ARG A 116 -19.66 9.42 -3.59
CA ARG A 116 -18.26 9.05 -3.39
C ARG A 116 -17.85 9.06 -1.93
N VAL A 117 -16.90 8.18 -1.59
CA VAL A 117 -16.16 8.20 -0.32
C VAL A 117 -14.71 8.49 -0.64
N TYR A 118 -14.15 9.54 -0.05
CA TYR A 118 -12.77 9.97 -0.29
C TYR A 118 -11.86 9.46 0.82
N HIS A 119 -10.72 8.95 0.39
CA HIS A 119 -9.54 8.80 1.22
C HIS A 119 -8.41 9.52 0.48
N GLU A 120 -8.13 10.76 0.88
CA GLU A 120 -7.10 11.56 0.24
C GLU A 120 -5.72 10.91 0.40
N ALA A 121 -4.87 10.98 -0.64
CA ALA A 121 -3.50 10.48 -0.57
C ALA A 121 -2.63 11.20 0.48
N LYS A 122 -3.07 12.38 0.93
CA LYS A 122 -2.45 13.17 2.01
C LYS A 122 -3.25 13.11 3.32
N SER A 123 -4.25 12.24 3.42
CA SER A 123 -5.03 12.11 4.64
C SER A 123 -4.14 11.73 5.81
N THR A 124 -4.34 12.42 6.94
CA THR A 124 -3.72 12.05 8.22
C THR A 124 -4.30 10.77 8.80
N VAL A 125 -5.47 10.36 8.30
CA VAL A 125 -6.18 9.14 8.70
C VAL A 125 -5.65 7.98 7.88
N THR A 126 -5.35 6.88 8.55
CA THR A 126 -4.93 5.64 7.89
C THR A 126 -6.13 4.91 7.27
N LEU A 127 -5.87 4.02 6.32
CA LEU A 127 -6.93 3.21 5.70
C LEU A 127 -7.72 2.38 6.74
N PRO A 128 -7.09 1.72 7.74
CA PRO A 128 -7.82 1.03 8.80
C PRO A 128 -8.76 1.95 9.60
N GLU A 129 -8.30 3.13 10.00
CA GLU A 129 -9.12 4.11 10.74
C GLU A 129 -10.29 4.61 9.89
N THR A 130 -10.09 4.78 8.59
CA THR A 130 -11.16 5.10 7.64
C THR A 130 -12.20 3.98 7.61
N VAL A 131 -11.76 2.73 7.48
CA VAL A 131 -12.65 1.56 7.47
C VAL A 131 -13.44 1.41 8.76
N GLU A 132 -12.79 1.59 9.90
CA GLU A 132 -13.45 1.56 11.22
C GLU A 132 -14.51 2.65 11.35
N SER A 133 -14.20 3.85 10.88
CA SER A 133 -15.13 4.99 10.86
C SER A 133 -16.36 4.69 9.98
N LEU A 134 -16.16 4.13 8.79
CA LEU A 134 -17.27 3.74 7.91
C LEU A 134 -18.14 2.63 8.52
N MET A 135 -17.53 1.64 9.18
CA MET A 135 -18.29 0.60 9.90
C MET A 135 -19.12 1.17 11.05
N ARG A 136 -18.59 2.17 11.79
CA ARG A 136 -19.36 2.86 12.83
C ARG A 136 -20.55 3.62 12.25
N LEU A 137 -20.38 4.31 11.12
CA LEU A 137 -21.48 5.00 10.43
C LEU A 137 -22.58 4.03 9.99
N LEU A 138 -22.20 2.91 9.35
CA LEU A 138 -23.13 1.85 8.96
C LEU A 138 -23.92 1.30 10.16
N LYS A 139 -23.27 1.14 11.32
CA LYS A 139 -23.93 0.67 12.54
C LYS A 139 -24.94 1.70 13.07
N ILE A 140 -24.61 2.99 13.05
CA ILE A 140 -25.52 4.05 13.53
C ILE A 140 -26.78 4.12 12.65
N ASP A 141 -26.62 4.05 11.32
CA ASP A 141 -27.74 4.11 10.38
C ASP A 141 -28.70 2.92 10.57
N SER A 142 -28.14 1.71 10.74
CA SER A 142 -28.93 0.50 11.00
C SER A 142 -29.79 0.57 12.27
N LEU A 143 -29.38 1.36 13.26
CA LEU A 143 -30.13 1.57 14.50
C LEU A 143 -31.20 2.64 14.38
N HIS A 144 -31.00 3.63 13.51
CA HIS A 144 -31.87 4.80 13.44
C HIS A 144 -32.87 4.77 12.29
N ASN A 145 -32.67 3.91 11.27
CA ASN A 145 -33.60 3.38 10.26
C ASN A 145 -34.66 4.31 9.61
N GLN A 146 -34.65 5.61 9.91
CA GLN A 146 -35.69 6.57 9.53
C GLN A 146 -35.19 7.64 8.56
N ASP A 147 -33.87 7.69 8.28
CA ASP A 147 -33.25 8.83 7.59
C ASP A 147 -32.17 8.46 6.55
N ALA A 148 -32.03 7.18 6.17
CA ALA A 148 -30.95 6.67 5.30
C ALA A 148 -30.84 7.38 3.92
N LEU A 149 -31.83 8.18 3.53
CA LEU A 149 -31.84 8.98 2.31
C LEU A 149 -31.17 10.37 2.44
N LYS A 150 -30.84 10.85 3.65
CA LYS A 150 -30.33 12.22 3.86
C LYS A 150 -28.93 12.46 3.29
N LEU A 151 -28.16 11.41 3.04
CA LEU A 151 -26.81 11.50 2.47
C LEU A 151 -26.76 11.14 0.98
N ALA A 152 -27.92 10.90 0.35
CA ALA A 152 -27.99 10.51 -1.04
C ALA A 152 -27.35 11.57 -1.96
N GLY A 153 -26.48 11.12 -2.87
CA GLY A 153 -25.75 11.98 -3.80
C GLY A 153 -24.56 12.73 -3.20
N GLN A 154 -24.40 12.75 -1.87
CA GLN A 154 -23.33 13.48 -1.22
C GLN A 154 -22.00 12.73 -1.25
N SER A 155 -20.94 13.51 -1.13
CA SER A 155 -19.57 13.02 -0.98
C SER A 155 -19.21 12.93 0.49
N LEU A 156 -18.50 11.86 0.90
CA LEU A 156 -18.09 11.65 2.28
C LEU A 156 -16.56 11.60 2.40
N GLY A 157 -16.00 12.35 3.33
CA GLY A 157 -14.59 12.30 3.71
C GLY A 157 -14.42 11.93 5.18
N ILE A 158 -13.37 11.15 5.49
CA ILE A 158 -12.94 10.91 6.88
C ILE A 158 -11.68 11.73 7.13
N THR A 159 -11.73 12.61 8.13
CA THR A 159 -10.60 13.47 8.52
C THR A 159 -9.97 13.04 9.85
N GLY A 160 -8.82 13.64 10.16
CA GLY A 160 -8.06 13.42 11.38
C GLY A 160 -8.82 13.85 12.64
N ARG A 161 -8.10 14.47 13.59
CA ARG A 161 -8.73 14.87 14.85
C ARG A 161 -9.73 16.01 14.65
N GLY A 162 -10.91 15.88 15.23
CA GLY A 162 -11.91 16.94 15.24
C GLY A 162 -13.15 16.55 16.04
N HIS A 163 -13.87 17.55 16.53
CA HIS A 163 -15.08 17.32 17.33
C HIS A 163 -16.38 17.38 16.53
N PHE A 164 -16.36 17.96 15.33
CA PHE A 164 -17.58 18.27 14.59
C PHE A 164 -17.52 17.78 13.14
N VAL A 165 -18.65 17.22 12.73
CA VAL A 165 -18.96 17.00 11.32
C VAL A 165 -19.15 18.35 10.65
N HIS A 166 -18.51 18.57 9.51
CA HIS A 166 -18.60 19.81 8.76
C HIS A 166 -18.73 19.55 7.26
N LEU A 167 -19.16 20.58 6.54
CA LEU A 167 -19.17 20.59 5.08
C LEU A 167 -17.84 21.21 4.60
N ALA A 168 -17.13 20.54 3.69
CA ALA A 168 -15.97 21.10 3.03
C ALA A 168 -16.38 22.05 1.90
N ASP A 169 -15.41 22.82 1.37
CA ASP A 169 -15.63 23.81 0.32
C ASP A 169 -16.19 23.21 -0.99
N ASP A 170 -15.97 21.91 -1.21
CA ASP A 170 -16.49 21.15 -2.35
C ASP A 170 -17.88 20.55 -2.12
N GLY A 171 -18.50 20.84 -0.97
CA GLY A 171 -19.80 20.30 -0.57
C GLY A 171 -19.73 18.87 -0.01
N SER A 172 -18.55 18.30 0.21
CA SER A 172 -18.42 17.00 0.85
C SER A 172 -18.66 17.08 2.36
N ILE A 173 -19.27 16.04 2.91
CA ILE A 173 -19.47 15.88 4.35
C ILE A 173 -18.20 15.25 4.92
N VAL A 174 -17.58 15.94 5.87
CA VAL A 174 -16.33 15.51 6.49
C VAL A 174 -16.60 15.10 7.93
N VAL A 175 -16.23 13.86 8.26
CA VAL A 175 -16.48 13.26 9.57
C VAL A 175 -15.13 12.93 10.24
N PRO A 176 -14.84 13.46 11.45
CA PRO A 176 -13.54 13.25 12.11
C PRO A 176 -13.40 11.86 12.72
N HIS A 177 -12.39 11.06 12.37
CA HIS A 177 -12.28 9.66 12.83
C HIS A 177 -12.41 9.47 14.37
N ASP A 178 -12.15 10.48 15.19
CA ASP A 178 -12.28 10.46 16.64
C ASP A 178 -13.60 11.03 17.16
N TRP A 179 -14.64 11.12 16.31
CA TRP A 179 -15.98 11.49 16.78
C TRP A 179 -16.48 10.45 17.79
N THR A 180 -16.80 10.92 18.98
CA THR A 180 -17.39 10.17 20.10
C THR A 180 -18.65 10.86 20.53
#